data_AF-A0A9Q4HAH8-F1
#
_entry.id   AF-A0A9Q4HAH8-F1
#
_cell.length_a   1.000
_cell.length_b   1.000
_cell.length_c   1.000
_cell.angle_alpha   90.00
_cell.angle_beta   90.00
_cell.angle_gamma   90.00
#
_symmetry.space_group_name_H-M   'P 1'
#
loop_
_entity.id
_entity.type
_entity.pdbx_description
1 polymer ?
#
loop_
_entity_poly.entity_id
_entity_poly.type
_entity_poly.pdbx_seq_one_letter_code
_entity_poly.pdbx_strand_id
1 'polypeptide(L)'
;MNLNKIKIINPEPDLDIEASYNFIDFLFNSGPLFAFSKNPNDNSGLKFEIAKKTQPLKGRVMLEFVSSGKEYCVHMCEAEELEIIEVRRRELERMEATT
;
A
#
# COMPACT_ATOMS: atom_id res chain seq x y z
N MET A 1 9.10 -9.87 5.76
CA MET A 1 7.98 -10.46 6.55
C MET A 1 7.96 -11.98 6.30
N ASN A 2 7.46 -12.84 7.20
CA ASN A 2 7.28 -14.27 6.86
C ASN A 2 5.84 -14.49 6.39
N LEU A 3 5.64 -14.71 5.09
CA LEU A 3 4.32 -14.88 4.48
C LEU A 3 3.54 -16.06 5.05
N ASN A 4 4.23 -17.14 5.46
CA ASN A 4 3.60 -18.31 6.08
C ASN A 4 2.95 -18.01 7.44
N LYS A 5 3.24 -16.84 8.03
CA LYS A 5 2.64 -16.38 9.28
C LYS A 5 1.48 -15.41 9.07
N ILE A 6 1.12 -15.12 7.81
CA ILE A 6 0.02 -14.22 7.46
C ILE A 6 -1.26 -15.03 7.29
N LYS A 7 -2.31 -14.60 7.97
CA LYS A 7 -3.66 -15.15 7.79
C LYS A 7 -4.62 -14.04 7.41
N ILE A 8 -5.19 -14.11 6.21
CA ILE A 8 -6.24 -13.20 5.76
C ILE A 8 -7.51 -13.44 6.59
N ILE A 9 -8.18 -12.37 7.02
CA ILE A 9 -9.41 -12.38 7.80
C ILE A 9 -10.57 -12.05 6.86
N ASN A 10 -11.64 -12.86 6.90
CA ASN A 10 -12.88 -12.65 6.15
C ASN A 10 -12.65 -12.27 4.67
N PRO A 11 -11.91 -13.10 3.90
CA PRO A 11 -11.67 -12.79 2.49
C PRO A 11 -13.00 -12.70 1.74
N GLU A 12 -13.10 -11.73 0.83
CA GLU A 12 -14.22 -11.69 -0.13
C GLU A 12 -14.21 -12.98 -0.97
N PRO A 13 -15.37 -13.50 -1.39
CA PRO A 13 -15.46 -14.81 -2.06
C PRO A 13 -14.65 -14.91 -3.37
N ASP A 14 -14.45 -13.78 -4.05
CA ASP A 14 -13.72 -13.61 -5.30
C ASP A 14 -12.29 -13.11 -5.11
N LEU A 15 -11.83 -12.99 -3.86
CA LEU A 15 -10.47 -12.56 -3.56
C LEU A 15 -9.44 -13.60 -4.00
N ASP A 16 -8.51 -13.19 -4.86
CA ASP A 16 -7.31 -13.98 -5.14
C ASP A 16 -6.36 -13.95 -3.93
N ILE A 17 -6.29 -15.06 -3.23
CA ILE A 17 -5.51 -15.23 -2.00
C ILE A 17 -4.01 -15.13 -2.27
N GLU A 18 -3.52 -15.70 -3.37
CA GLU A 18 -2.09 -15.69 -3.70
C GLU A 18 -1.65 -14.27 -4.06
N ALA A 19 -2.43 -13.60 -4.92
CA ALA A 19 -2.20 -12.20 -5.26
C ALA A 19 -2.24 -11.30 -4.01
N SER A 20 -3.15 -11.58 -3.07
CA SER A 20 -3.25 -10.85 -1.80
C SER A 20 -1.99 -11.01 -0.94
N TYR A 21 -1.45 -12.22 -0.83
CA TYR A 21 -0.20 -12.43 -0.09
C TYR A 21 0.97 -11.69 -0.73
N ASN A 22 1.10 -11.75 -2.06
CA ASN A 22 2.15 -11.02 -2.79
C ASN A 22 2.02 -9.52 -2.59
N PHE A 23 0.79 -8.98 -2.59
CA PHE A 23 0.55 -7.57 -2.36
C PHE A 23 0.90 -7.13 -0.94
N ILE A 24 0.54 -7.92 0.07
CA ILE A 24 0.92 -7.66 1.46
C ILE A 24 2.45 -7.67 1.62
N ASP A 25 3.14 -8.67 1.03
CA ASP A 25 4.61 -8.75 1.10
C ASP A 25 5.27 -7.52 0.47
N PHE A 26 4.79 -7.13 -0.72
CA PHE A 26 5.26 -5.95 -1.41
C PHE A 26 5.16 -4.70 -0.51
N LEU A 27 3.99 -4.46 0.08
CA LEU A 27 3.77 -3.28 0.93
C LEU A 27 4.62 -3.30 2.21
N PHE A 28 4.90 -4.47 2.79
CA PHE A 28 5.80 -4.57 3.94
C PHE A 28 7.26 -4.28 3.59
N ASN A 29 7.72 -4.74 2.44
CA ASN A 29 9.13 -4.64 2.08
C ASN A 29 9.46 -3.32 1.36
N SER A 30 8.49 -2.77 0.62
CA SER A 30 8.67 -1.57 -0.22
C SER A 30 8.02 -0.32 0.37
N GLY A 31 7.16 -0.47 1.37
CA GLY A 31 6.34 0.62 1.91
C GLY A 31 5.06 0.84 1.09
N PRO A 32 4.39 2.00 1.27
CA PRO A 32 3.13 2.29 0.60
C PRO A 32 3.25 2.29 -0.93
N LEU A 33 2.24 1.74 -1.61
CA LEU A 33 2.11 1.85 -3.05
C LEU A 33 1.29 3.10 -3.38
N PHE A 34 1.78 3.88 -4.35
CA PHE A 34 1.08 5.06 -4.83
C PHE A 34 0.63 4.86 -6.28
N ALA A 35 -0.65 5.12 -6.53
CA ALA A 35 -1.25 5.11 -7.86
C ALA A 35 -1.79 6.52 -8.15
N PHE A 36 -0.98 7.34 -8.81
CA PHE A 36 -1.31 8.74 -9.13
C PHE A 36 -1.30 8.99 -10.64
N SER A 37 -1.88 10.14 -11.00
CA SER A 37 -1.94 10.61 -12.39
C SER A 37 -0.54 10.68 -13.03
N LYS A 38 -0.45 10.28 -14.31
CA LYS A 38 0.79 10.50 -15.10
C LYS A 38 0.97 11.96 -15.50
N ASN A 39 -0.08 12.77 -15.40
CA ASN A 39 0.01 14.19 -15.69
C ASN A 39 0.82 14.88 -14.58
N PRO A 40 1.96 15.52 -14.89
CA PRO A 40 2.82 16.13 -13.88
C PRO A 40 2.16 17.30 -13.14
N ASN A 41 1.09 17.88 -13.69
CA ASN A 41 0.34 18.98 -13.05
C ASN A 41 -0.85 18.49 -12.20
N ASP A 42 -1.06 17.18 -12.14
CA ASP A 42 -2.15 16.56 -11.38
C ASP A 42 -1.54 15.76 -10.22
N ASN A 43 -1.74 16.27 -9.00
CA ASN A 43 -1.26 15.64 -7.76
C ASN A 43 -2.37 14.87 -7.05
N SER A 44 -3.34 14.34 -7.79
CA SER A 44 -4.34 13.39 -7.26
C SER A 44 -3.89 11.94 -7.44
N GLY A 45 -4.30 11.09 -6.50
CA GLY A 45 -3.99 9.67 -6.56
C GLY A 45 -4.50 8.90 -5.35
N LEU A 46 -4.28 7.59 -5.41
CA LEU A 46 -4.57 6.66 -4.33
C LEU A 46 -3.26 6.21 -3.69
N LYS A 47 -3.30 6.01 -2.38
CA LYS A 47 -2.26 5.38 -1.59
C LYS A 47 -2.79 4.06 -1.03
N PHE A 48 -1.97 3.03 -1.13
CA PHE A 48 -2.21 1.73 -0.51
C PHE A 48 -1.16 1.52 0.57
N GLU A 49 -1.59 1.37 1.81
CA GLU A 49 -0.67 1.22 2.93
C GLU A 49 -1.15 0.18 3.94
N ILE A 50 -0.18 -0.42 4.65
CA ILE A 50 -0.47 -1.32 5.75
C ILE A 50 -0.51 -0.52 7.04
N ALA A 51 -1.61 -0.64 7.76
CA ALA A 51 -1.80 -0.06 9.07
C ALA A 51 -2.21 -1.12 10.08
N LYS A 52 -1.99 -0.82 11.36
CA LYS A 52 -2.59 -1.62 12.43
C LYS A 52 -4.10 -1.43 12.38
N LYS A 53 -4.88 -2.49 12.61
CA LYS A 53 -6.35 -2.41 12.61
C LYS A 53 -6.91 -1.38 13.61
N THR A 54 -6.18 -1.12 14.70
CA THR A 54 -6.55 -0.11 15.71
C THR A 54 -6.27 1.33 15.30
N GLN A 55 -5.57 1.55 14.18
CA GLN A 55 -5.18 2.89 13.73
C GLN A 55 -6.32 3.51 12.93
N PRO A 56 -6.82 4.70 13.31
CA PRO A 56 -7.87 5.38 12.55
C PRO A 56 -7.26 6.00 11.30
N LEU A 57 -7.46 5.34 10.15
CA LEU A 57 -7.14 5.90 8.84
C LEU A 57 -8.42 6.20 8.07
N LYS A 58 -8.43 7.36 7.40
CA LYS A 58 -9.50 7.70 6.45
C LYS A 58 -9.24 6.93 5.15
N GLY A 59 -10.17 6.07 4.76
CA GLY A 59 -10.05 5.28 3.53
C GLY A 59 -10.87 4.00 3.59
N ARG A 60 -10.85 3.25 2.49
CA ARG A 60 -11.48 1.93 2.41
C ARG A 60 -10.50 0.87 2.90
N VAL A 61 -10.96 -0.02 3.76
CA VAL A 61 -10.23 -1.27 4.07
C VAL A 61 -10.38 -2.21 2.88
N MET A 62 -9.27 -2.58 2.27
CA MET A 62 -9.23 -3.52 1.14
C MET A 62 -9.08 -4.97 1.62
N LEU A 63 -8.31 -5.17 2.69
CA LEU A 63 -7.99 -6.49 3.20
C LEU A 63 -7.64 -6.41 4.69
N GLU A 64 -8.13 -7.35 5.48
CA GLU A 64 -7.71 -7.54 6.87
C GLU A 64 -6.85 -8.81 6.98
N PHE A 65 -5.81 -8.76 7.81
CA PHE A 65 -4.96 -9.93 8.04
C PHE A 65 -4.31 -9.91 9.42
N VAL A 66 -3.93 -11.08 9.90
CA VAL A 66 -3.13 -11.26 11.11
C VAL A 66 -1.71 -11.64 10.70
N SER A 67 -0.72 -11.02 11.35
CA SER A 67 0.66 -11.47 11.29
C SER A 67 1.28 -11.45 12.67
N SER A 68 1.92 -12.55 13.05
CA SER A 68 2.59 -12.69 14.36
C SER A 68 1.70 -12.28 15.55
N GLY A 69 0.41 -12.64 15.48
CA GLY A 69 -0.58 -12.33 16.53
C GLY A 69 -1.08 -10.88 16.57
N LYS A 70 -0.71 -10.04 15.59
CA LYS A 70 -1.17 -8.66 15.46
C LYS A 70 -2.07 -8.51 14.25
N GLU A 71 -3.15 -7.75 14.41
CA GLU A 71 -4.11 -7.47 13.34
C GLU A 71 -3.72 -6.21 12.56
N TYR A 72 -3.78 -6.33 11.24
CA TYR A 72 -3.43 -5.31 10.28
C TYR A 72 -4.51 -5.20 9.22
N CYS A 73 -4.53 -4.03 8.57
CA CYS A 73 -5.39 -3.74 7.44
C CYS A 73 -4.55 -3.16 6.31
N VAL A 74 -4.83 -3.58 5.08
CA VAL A 74 -4.45 -2.84 3.89
C VAL A 74 -5.53 -1.78 3.65
N HIS A 75 -5.14 -0.52 3.69
CA HIS A 75 -6.01 0.61 3.42
C HIS A 75 -5.76 1.15 2.02
N MET A 76 -6.83 1.50 1.32
CA MET A 76 -6.81 2.37 0.16
C MET A 76 -7.36 3.73 0.58
N CYS A 77 -6.51 4.74 0.55
CA CYS A 77 -6.82 6.11 0.91
C CYS A 77 -6.44 7.08 -0.22
N GLU A 78 -6.92 8.32 -0.15
CA GLU A 78 -6.41 9.38 -1.00
C GLU A 78 -4.96 9.65 -0.63
N ALA A 79 -4.08 9.68 -1.64
CA ALA A 79 -2.70 10.07 -1.43
C ALA A 79 -2.64 11.58 -1.17
N GLU A 80 -1.86 12.00 -0.18
CA GLU A 80 -1.67 13.42 0.05
C GLU A 80 -0.82 14.03 -1.08
N GLU A 81 -1.16 15.26 -1.49
CA GLU A 81 -0.42 15.96 -2.56
C GLU A 81 1.08 16.02 -2.28
N LEU A 82 1.47 16.28 -1.02
CA LEU A 82 2.87 16.32 -0.60
C LEU A 82 3.56 14.95 -0.71
N GLU A 83 2.85 13.86 -0.44
CA GLU A 83 3.39 12.50 -0.63
C GLU A 83 3.66 12.24 -2.13
N ILE A 84 2.73 12.64 -3.00
CA ILE A 84 2.88 12.48 -4.46
C ILE A 84 4.06 13.30 -4.99
N ILE A 85 4.19 14.56 -4.56
CA ILE A 85 5.30 15.42 -4.95
C ILE A 85 6.64 14.80 -4.54
N GLU A 86 6.73 14.29 -3.31
CA GLU A 86 7.95 13.67 -2.80
C GLU A 86 8.29 12.36 -3.54
N VAL A 87 7.29 11.53 -3.86
CA VAL A 87 7.50 10.31 -4.65
C VAL A 87 8.01 10.67 -6.05
N ARG A 88 7.39 11.66 -6.72
CA ARG A 88 7.84 12.13 -8.04
C ARG A 88 9.27 12.67 -8.01
N ARG A 89 9.62 13.45 -6.99
CA ARG A 89 10.98 13.98 -6.81
C ARG A 89 12.00 12.84 -6.72
N ARG A 90 11.74 11.83 -5.87
CA ARG A 90 12.63 10.66 -5.71
C ARG A 90 12.77 9.84 -6.98
N GLU A 91 11.69 9.66 -7.72
CA GLU A 91 11.74 8.93 -9.00
C GLU A 91 12.56 9.69 -10.05
N LEU A 92 12.42 11.02 -10.12
CA LEU A 92 13.25 11.86 -10.99
C LEU A 92 14.74 11.75 -10.63
N GLU A 93 15.08 11.86 -9.34
CA GLU A 93 16.46 11.71 -8.86
C GLU A 93 17.07 10.34 -9.20
N ARG A 94 16.27 9.26 -9.14
CA ARG A 94 16.72 7.92 -9.55
C ARG A 94 17.01 7.85 -11.04
N MET A 95 16.15 8.44 -11.88
CA MET A 95 16.36 8.46 -13.32
C MET A 95 17.62 9.26 -13.69
N GLU A 96 17.84 10.40 -13.04
CA GLU A 96 19.04 11.22 -13.21
C GLU A 96 20.31 10.50 -12.74
N ALA A 97 20.27 9.76 -11.63
CA ALA A 97 21.42 9.01 -11.11
C ALA A 97 21.84 7.80 -11.98
N THR A 98 20.97 7.35 -12.89
CA THR A 98 21.23 6.21 -13.78
C THR A 98 21.70 6.66 -15.18
N THR A 99 21.86 7.97 -15.41
CA THR A 99 22.31 8.61 -16.66
C THR A 99 23.75 9.07 -16.54
#